data_AF-A0A1F3XIF5-F1
#
_entry.id   AF-A0A1F3XIF5-F1
#
_cell.length_a   1.000
_cell.length_b   1.000
_cell.length_c   1.000
_cell.angle_alpha   90.00
_cell.angle_beta   90.00
_cell.angle_gamma   90.00
#
_symmetry.space_group_name_H-M   'P 1'
#
loop_
_entity.id
_entity.type
_entity.pdbx_description
1 polymer ?
#
loop_
_entity_poly.entity_id
_entity_poly.type
_entity_poly.pdbx_seq_one_letter_code
_entity_poly.pdbx_strand_id
1 'polypeptide(L)'
;MGLTQVSLAHLSGISLPTIQNIESNKANPSLSVLKSLFETLAIKIELKSSPANWVNLAECGAAITVLNQEKGSHIKPSPQVLLHNLKLACRELKNAKNTNSADSDHERKMQAVQSLFLALKLHFPSFYKKKCAKVPLFFEWVPKTGDVPGKLLRLYRHSVSVLATFL
;
A
#
# COMPACT_ATOMS: atom_id res chain seq x y z
N MET A 1 -14.76 -11.39 -28.66
CA MET A 1 -16.06 -11.29 -27.96
C MET A 1 -17.25 -11.22 -28.91
N GLY A 2 -17.15 -10.72 -30.16
CA GLY A 2 -18.21 -10.83 -31.18
C GLY A 2 -19.55 -10.11 -30.87
N LEU A 3 -19.68 -9.51 -29.70
CA LEU A 3 -20.85 -8.76 -29.25
C LEU A 3 -20.88 -7.38 -29.90
N THR A 4 -22.06 -7.00 -30.42
CA THR A 4 -22.30 -5.62 -30.86
C THR A 4 -22.60 -4.74 -29.64
N GLN A 5 -22.41 -3.41 -29.77
CA GLN A 5 -22.79 -2.46 -28.72
C GLN A 5 -24.28 -2.58 -28.34
N VAL A 6 -25.15 -2.86 -29.32
CA VAL A 6 -26.59 -3.06 -29.10
C VAL A 6 -26.85 -4.31 -28.28
N SER A 7 -26.18 -5.42 -28.61
CA SER A 7 -26.27 -6.67 -27.84
C SER A 7 -25.73 -6.49 -26.42
N LEU A 8 -24.62 -5.77 -26.26
CA LEU A 8 -24.04 -5.47 -24.95
C LEU A 8 -24.98 -4.58 -24.11
N ALA A 9 -25.60 -3.56 -24.71
CA ALA A 9 -26.59 -2.71 -24.06
C ALA A 9 -27.75 -3.53 -23.51
N HIS A 10 -28.29 -4.41 -24.35
CA HIS A 10 -29.41 -5.27 -23.99
C HIS A 10 -29.05 -6.24 -22.86
N LEU A 11 -27.91 -6.92 -22.95
CA LEU A 11 -27.49 -7.92 -21.97
C LEU A 11 -27.05 -7.32 -20.63
N SER A 12 -26.41 -6.14 -20.64
CA SER A 12 -25.91 -5.48 -19.43
C SER A 12 -26.92 -4.55 -18.76
N GLY A 13 -28.08 -4.32 -19.39
CA GLY A 13 -29.09 -3.36 -18.90
C GLY A 13 -28.61 -1.90 -18.93
N ILE A 14 -27.55 -1.59 -19.67
CA ILE A 14 -26.98 -0.25 -19.80
C ILE A 14 -27.38 0.33 -21.15
N SER A 15 -27.74 1.61 -21.18
CA SER A 15 -28.18 2.25 -22.41
C SER A 15 -27.07 2.28 -23.47
N LEU A 16 -27.44 2.10 -24.74
CA LEU A 16 -26.51 2.19 -25.88
C LEU A 16 -25.73 3.53 -25.89
N PRO A 17 -26.33 4.71 -25.65
CA PRO A 17 -25.59 5.96 -25.53
C PRO A 17 -24.54 5.95 -24.42
N THR A 18 -24.83 5.32 -23.28
CA THR A 18 -23.86 5.19 -22.18
C THR A 18 -22.65 4.37 -22.62
N ILE A 19 -22.86 3.23 -23.30
CA ILE A 19 -21.77 2.39 -23.82
C ILE A 19 -20.91 3.18 -24.82
N GLN A 20 -21.53 3.90 -25.75
CA GLN A 20 -20.81 4.73 -26.73
C GLN A 20 -20.00 5.85 -26.06
N ASN A 21 -20.54 6.47 -25.01
CA ASN A 21 -19.81 7.49 -24.24
C ASN A 21 -18.64 6.89 -23.45
N ILE A 22 -18.77 5.66 -22.93
CA ILE A 22 -17.67 4.93 -22.29
C ILE A 22 -16.56 4.65 -23.31
N GLU A 23 -16.89 4.08 -24.47
CA GLU A 23 -15.91 3.75 -25.51
C GLU A 23 -15.22 4.97 -26.12
N SER A 24 -15.91 6.11 -26.18
CA SER A 24 -15.34 7.38 -26.66
C SER A 24 -14.63 8.21 -25.59
N ASN A 25 -14.37 7.65 -24.40
CA ASN A 25 -13.76 8.35 -23.25
C ASN A 25 -14.50 9.62 -22.80
N LYS A 26 -15.82 9.69 -23.03
CA LYS A 26 -16.68 10.82 -22.64
C LYS A 26 -17.51 10.54 -21.38
N ALA A 27 -17.43 9.34 -20.81
CA ALA A 27 -18.16 8.96 -19.60
C ALA A 27 -17.24 8.77 -18.39
N ASN A 28 -17.80 9.00 -17.20
CA ASN A 28 -17.21 8.58 -15.92
C ASN A 28 -18.13 7.54 -15.27
N PRO A 29 -18.08 6.26 -15.71
CA PRO A 29 -19.01 5.25 -15.25
C PRO A 29 -18.83 4.94 -13.76
N SER A 30 -19.94 4.72 -13.06
CA SER A 30 -19.88 4.22 -11.69
C SER A 30 -19.33 2.78 -11.64
N LEU A 31 -18.89 2.36 -10.46
CA LEU A 31 -18.47 0.96 -10.23
C LEU A 31 -19.59 -0.04 -10.57
N SER A 32 -20.86 0.33 -10.35
CA SER A 32 -22.00 -0.52 -10.67
C SER A 32 -22.18 -0.72 -12.18
N VAL A 33 -22.00 0.36 -12.97
CA VAL A 33 -22.04 0.31 -14.44
C VAL A 33 -20.89 -0.56 -14.96
N LEU A 34 -19.68 -0.34 -14.44
CA LEU A 34 -18.52 -1.17 -14.79
C LEU A 34 -18.76 -2.64 -14.46
N LYS A 35 -19.28 -2.94 -13.26
CA LYS A 35 -19.58 -4.31 -12.83
C LYS A 35 -20.56 -5.01 -13.78
N SER A 36 -21.66 -4.35 -14.16
CA SER A 36 -22.64 -4.94 -15.08
C SER A 36 -22.04 -5.25 -16.47
N LEU A 37 -21.22 -4.33 -17.01
CA LEU A 37 -20.52 -4.56 -18.28
C LEU A 37 -19.54 -5.72 -18.18
N PHE A 38 -18.75 -5.77 -17.11
CA PHE A 38 -17.74 -6.81 -16.95
C PHE A 38 -18.35 -8.19 -16.72
N GLU A 39 -19.41 -8.31 -15.92
CA GLU A 39 -20.17 -9.57 -15.77
C GLU A 39 -20.71 -10.05 -17.12
N THR A 40 -21.29 -9.16 -17.92
CA THR A 40 -21.81 -9.48 -19.26
C THR A 40 -20.71 -9.93 -20.23
N LEU A 41 -19.51 -9.35 -20.12
CA LEU A 41 -18.36 -9.70 -20.93
C LEU A 41 -17.57 -10.90 -20.38
N ALA A 42 -18.06 -11.55 -19.31
CA ALA A 42 -17.34 -12.58 -18.56
C ALA A 42 -15.92 -12.13 -18.14
N ILE A 43 -15.73 -10.83 -17.93
CA ILE A 43 -14.50 -10.24 -17.42
C ILE A 43 -14.59 -10.22 -15.90
N LYS A 44 -13.65 -10.90 -15.25
CA LYS A 44 -13.54 -10.88 -13.80
C LYS A 44 -12.74 -9.65 -13.36
N ILE A 45 -13.36 -8.78 -12.57
CA ILE A 45 -12.62 -7.73 -11.85
C ILE A 45 -12.00 -8.37 -10.61
N GLU A 46 -10.68 -8.26 -10.49
CA GLU A 46 -9.98 -8.60 -9.26
C GLU A 46 -9.33 -7.36 -8.68
N LEU A 47 -9.71 -7.00 -7.46
CA LEU A 47 -8.97 -6.03 -6.67
C LEU A 47 -7.67 -6.70 -6.21
N LYS A 48 -6.59 -6.45 -6.95
CA LYS A 48 -5.25 -6.88 -6.54
C LYS A 48 -4.69 -5.85 -5.56
N SER A 49 -4.27 -6.32 -4.38
CA SER A 49 -3.44 -5.48 -3.51
C SER A 49 -2.11 -5.27 -4.23
N SER A 50 -1.73 -4.00 -4.42
CA SER A 50 -0.36 -3.70 -4.83
C SER A 50 0.59 -4.16 -3.71
N PRO A 51 1.76 -4.75 -4.06
CA PRO A 51 2.81 -5.05 -3.09
C PRO A 51 3.35 -3.74 -2.48
N ALA A 52 4.04 -3.83 -1.35
CA ALA A 52 4.68 -2.67 -0.78
C ALA A 52 5.85 -2.22 -1.65
N ASN A 53 5.94 -0.93 -1.93
CA ASN A 53 7.13 -0.38 -2.57
C ASN A 53 8.21 -0.13 -1.50
N TRP A 54 9.08 -1.12 -1.34
CA TRP A 54 10.17 -1.10 -0.37
C TRP A 54 11.26 -0.07 -0.70
N VAL A 55 11.39 0.35 -1.96
CA VAL A 55 12.28 1.46 -2.36
C VAL A 55 11.78 2.77 -1.78
N ASN A 56 10.50 3.09 -1.98
CA ASN A 56 9.88 4.30 -1.40
C ASN A 56 9.94 4.29 0.14
N LEU A 57 9.79 3.12 0.77
CA LEU A 57 9.96 3.01 2.23
C LEU A 57 11.39 3.26 2.67
N ALA A 58 12.38 2.74 1.95
CA ALA A 58 13.79 3.01 2.23
C ALA A 58 14.09 4.51 2.12
N GLU A 59 13.58 5.18 1.09
CA GLU A 59 13.69 6.64 0.94
C GLU A 59 12.95 7.41 2.05
N CYS A 60 11.90 6.82 2.62
CA CYS A 60 11.21 7.36 3.80
C CYS A 60 11.85 6.97 5.14
N GLY A 61 13.03 6.33 5.15
CA GLY A 61 13.79 6.01 6.36
C GLY A 61 13.65 4.58 6.88
N ALA A 62 13.08 3.66 6.10
CA ALA A 62 13.13 2.24 6.42
C ALA A 62 14.58 1.75 6.24
N ALA A 63 15.18 1.21 7.29
CA ALA A 63 16.55 0.72 7.24
C ALA A 63 16.62 -0.69 6.60
N ILE A 64 16.40 -0.75 5.28
CA ILE A 64 16.40 -1.98 4.48
C ILE A 64 17.24 -1.80 3.21
N THR A 65 17.98 -2.85 2.84
CA THR A 65 18.68 -2.91 1.56
C THR A 65 17.79 -3.60 0.55
N VAL A 66 17.41 -2.90 -0.52
CA VAL A 66 16.59 -3.45 -1.60
C VAL A 66 17.53 -3.91 -2.72
N LEU A 67 17.72 -5.24 -2.84
CA LEU A 67 18.70 -5.84 -3.76
C LEU A 67 18.23 -5.85 -5.22
N ASN A 68 16.92 -5.77 -5.46
CA ASN A 68 16.33 -5.71 -6.80
C ASN A 68 15.55 -4.39 -6.93
N GLN A 69 16.16 -3.43 -7.60
CA GLN A 69 15.47 -2.21 -8.03
C GLN A 69 14.49 -2.59 -9.15
N GLU A 70 13.30 -3.07 -8.80
CA GLU A 70 12.18 -2.80 -9.70
C GLU A 70 12.11 -1.29 -9.83
N LYS A 71 12.08 -0.79 -11.07
CA LYS A 71 12.03 0.64 -11.42
C LYS A 71 10.75 1.28 -10.86
N GLY A 72 10.64 1.40 -9.56
CA GLY A 72 9.66 2.24 -8.90
C GLY A 72 9.98 3.67 -9.29
N SER A 73 8.95 4.44 -9.61
CA SER A 73 9.11 5.89 -9.69
C SER A 73 9.74 6.37 -8.37
N HIS A 74 10.89 7.04 -8.43
CA HIS A 74 11.49 7.72 -7.29
C HIS A 74 10.55 8.86 -6.89
N ILE A 75 9.64 8.59 -5.95
CA ILE A 75 8.70 9.59 -5.46
C ILE A 75 9.34 10.23 -4.24
N LYS A 76 9.52 11.55 -4.29
CA LYS A 76 10.07 12.32 -3.18
C LYS A 76 9.36 11.97 -1.86
N PRO A 77 10.10 11.69 -0.78
CA PRO A 77 9.54 11.42 0.54
C PRO A 77 8.55 12.51 0.97
N SER A 78 7.40 12.07 1.45
CA SER A 78 6.36 12.94 1.99
C SER A 78 5.52 12.17 3.01
N PRO A 79 4.79 12.86 3.89
CA PRO A 79 3.93 12.19 4.87
C PRO A 79 2.90 11.25 4.22
N GLN A 80 2.38 11.60 3.06
CA GLN A 80 1.40 10.81 2.31
C GLN A 80 2.02 9.53 1.75
N VAL A 81 3.21 9.65 1.14
CA VAL A 81 3.96 8.52 0.58
C VAL A 81 4.36 7.55 1.70
N LEU A 82 4.87 8.06 2.82
CA LEU A 82 5.20 7.24 3.99
C LEU A 82 3.98 6.45 4.48
N LEU A 83 2.85 7.12 4.72
CA LEU A 83 1.64 6.47 5.23
C LEU A 83 1.07 5.44 4.26
N HIS A 84 1.09 5.74 2.96
CA HIS A 84 0.62 4.81 1.93
C HIS A 84 1.48 3.54 1.92
N ASN A 85 2.80 3.68 1.83
CA ASN A 85 3.68 2.52 1.76
C ASN A 85 3.75 1.74 3.08
N LEU A 86 3.65 2.40 4.24
CA LEU A 86 3.53 1.71 5.53
C LEU A 86 2.29 0.81 5.58
N LYS A 87 1.14 1.26 5.05
CA LYS A 87 -0.08 0.44 4.98
C LYS A 87 0.13 -0.80 4.11
N LEU A 88 0.76 -0.63 2.95
CA LEU A 88 1.05 -1.75 2.05
C LEU A 88 2.04 -2.73 2.70
N ALA A 89 3.13 -2.24 3.31
CA ALA A 89 4.11 -3.09 3.99
C ALA A 89 3.52 -3.86 5.17
N CYS A 90 2.71 -3.21 6.01
CA CYS A 90 2.03 -3.90 7.11
C CYS A 90 1.09 -5.02 6.61
N ARG A 91 0.41 -4.80 5.47
CA ARG A 91 -0.45 -5.81 4.86
C ARG A 91 0.36 -6.95 4.26
N GLU A 92 1.44 -6.64 3.54
CA GLU A 92 2.36 -7.62 2.97
C GLU A 92 2.94 -8.53 4.05
N LEU A 93 3.45 -7.93 5.14
CA LEU A 93 3.97 -8.67 6.29
C LEU A 93 2.88 -9.51 6.98
N LYS A 94 1.66 -8.98 7.13
CA LYS A 94 0.55 -9.76 7.70
C LYS A 94 0.21 -10.98 6.85
N ASN A 95 0.20 -10.83 5.53
CA ASN A 95 -0.08 -11.93 4.62
C ASN A 95 1.04 -12.98 4.64
N ALA A 96 2.30 -12.56 4.64
CA ALA A 96 3.45 -13.46 4.69
C ALA A 96 3.55 -14.25 6.01
N LYS A 97 3.11 -13.66 7.13
CA LYS A 97 3.04 -14.35 8.43
C LYS A 97 2.07 -15.55 8.39
N ASN A 98 0.99 -15.45 7.62
CA ASN A 98 -0.01 -16.51 7.52
C ASN A 98 0.44 -17.68 6.64
N THR A 99 1.46 -17.49 5.80
CA THR A 99 1.96 -18.53 4.88
C THR A 99 3.12 -19.36 5.43
N ASN A 100 3.45 -19.24 6.73
CA ASN A 100 4.54 -19.98 7.42
C ASN A 100 5.93 -19.93 6.74
N SER A 101 6.17 -18.94 5.89
CA SER A 101 7.48 -18.68 5.30
C SER A 101 8.29 -17.77 6.24
N ALA A 102 8.87 -18.35 7.29
CA ALA A 102 9.82 -17.66 8.17
C ALA A 102 11.16 -17.47 7.45
N ASP A 103 11.17 -16.61 6.44
CA ASP A 103 12.37 -16.25 5.69
C ASP A 103 13.09 -15.08 6.39
N SER A 104 14.42 -15.09 6.33
CA SER A 104 15.31 -14.02 6.79
C SER A 104 14.95 -12.64 6.21
N ASP A 105 14.37 -12.58 5.01
CA ASP A 105 13.88 -11.34 4.40
C ASP A 105 12.67 -10.76 5.15
N HIS A 106 11.75 -11.63 5.59
CA HIS A 106 10.56 -11.22 6.33
C HIS A 106 10.94 -10.55 7.65
N GLU A 107 11.89 -11.12 8.38
CA GLU A 107 12.37 -10.55 9.66
C GLU A 107 13.03 -9.18 9.45
N ARG A 108 13.84 -9.01 8.38
CA ARG A 108 14.47 -7.73 8.04
C ARG A 108 13.44 -6.65 7.73
N LYS A 109 12.45 -6.98 6.90
CA LYS A 109 11.32 -6.10 6.55
C LYS A 109 10.51 -5.70 7.78
N MET A 110 10.23 -6.66 8.66
CA MET A 110 9.54 -6.41 9.93
C MET A 110 10.34 -5.43 10.81
N GLN A 111 11.65 -5.66 10.99
CA GLN A 111 12.51 -4.78 11.79
C GLN A 111 12.57 -3.36 11.23
N ALA A 112 12.62 -3.20 9.90
CA ALA A 112 12.61 -1.88 9.26
C ALA A 112 11.28 -1.14 9.45
N VAL A 113 10.15 -1.84 9.40
CA VAL A 113 8.83 -1.24 9.69
C VAL A 113 8.69 -0.88 11.18
N GLN A 114 9.15 -1.75 12.07
CA GLN A 114 9.13 -1.52 13.51
C GLN A 114 10.00 -0.31 13.91
N SER A 115 11.18 -0.13 13.28
CA SER A 115 12.04 1.02 13.56
C SER A 115 11.39 2.34 13.16
N LEU A 116 10.69 2.36 12.01
CA LEU A 116 9.88 3.51 11.58
C LEU A 116 8.77 3.82 12.58
N PHE A 117 7.99 2.82 13.03
CA PHE A 117 6.94 3.05 14.01
C PHE A 117 7.47 3.54 15.35
N LEU A 118 8.63 3.03 15.78
CA LEU A 118 9.28 3.50 16.99
C LEU A 118 9.70 4.98 16.84
N ALA A 119 10.31 5.34 15.70
CA ALA A 119 10.68 6.72 15.39
C ALA A 119 9.47 7.66 15.38
N LEU A 120 8.39 7.26 14.70
CA LEU A 120 7.15 8.03 14.64
C LEU A 120 6.52 8.21 16.03
N LYS A 121 6.49 7.16 16.84
CA LYS A 121 5.85 7.19 18.17
C LYS A 121 6.65 8.03 19.17
N LEU A 122 7.98 7.93 19.16
CA LEU A 122 8.85 8.57 20.14
C LEU A 122 9.30 9.99 19.74
N HIS A 123 9.70 10.20 18.48
CA HIS A 123 10.21 11.51 18.02
C HIS A 123 9.16 12.37 17.32
N PHE A 124 8.14 11.77 16.68
CA PHE A 124 7.09 12.51 15.97
C PHE A 124 5.69 12.25 16.56
N PRO A 125 5.48 12.39 17.89
CA PRO A 125 4.27 11.94 18.57
C PRO A 125 3.00 12.64 18.08
N SER A 126 3.09 13.92 17.69
CA SER A 126 1.97 14.67 17.11
C SER A 126 1.51 14.08 15.78
N PHE A 127 2.46 13.71 14.91
CA PHE A 127 2.16 13.05 13.65
C PHE A 127 1.57 11.66 13.90
N TYR A 128 2.21 10.87 14.77
CA TYR A 128 1.75 9.52 15.11
C TYR A 128 0.32 9.52 15.65
N LYS A 129 0.00 10.37 16.63
CA LYS A 129 -1.37 10.47 17.19
C LYS A 129 -2.40 10.89 16.14
N LYS A 130 -2.06 11.83 15.27
CA LYS A 130 -3.00 12.35 14.25
C LYS A 130 -3.22 11.39 13.08
N LYS A 131 -2.18 10.67 12.65
CA LYS A 131 -2.19 9.92 11.38
C LYS A 131 -2.02 8.41 11.55
N CYS A 132 -1.17 7.95 12.45
CA CYS A 132 -0.83 6.52 12.61
C CYS A 132 -1.75 5.81 13.60
N ALA A 133 -2.03 6.41 14.77
CA ALA A 133 -2.86 5.83 15.82
C ALA A 133 -4.32 5.59 15.40
N LYS A 134 -4.76 6.15 14.27
CA LYS A 134 -6.10 5.94 13.70
C LYS A 134 -6.17 4.73 12.76
N VAL A 135 -5.06 4.04 12.49
CA VAL A 135 -4.98 2.93 11.55
C VAL A 135 -4.81 1.63 12.33
N PRO A 136 -5.87 0.79 12.47
CA PRO A 136 -5.82 -0.42 13.28
C PRO A 136 -4.69 -1.39 12.88
N LEU A 137 -4.42 -1.49 11.57
CA LEU A 137 -3.38 -2.34 11.02
C LEU A 137 -1.98 -2.03 11.59
N PHE A 138 -1.71 -0.80 12.03
CA PHE A 138 -0.38 -0.40 12.51
C PHE A 138 -0.08 -0.89 13.92
N PHE A 139 -1.09 -1.14 14.76
CA PHE A 139 -0.86 -1.50 16.16
C PHE A 139 -0.09 -2.80 16.33
N GLU A 140 -0.29 -3.77 15.43
CA GLU A 140 0.41 -5.05 15.41
C GLU A 140 1.94 -4.89 15.20
N TRP A 141 2.36 -3.77 14.61
CA TRP A 141 3.75 -3.54 14.19
C TRP A 141 4.47 -2.49 15.05
N VAL A 142 3.80 -1.92 16.04
CA VAL A 142 4.40 -0.94 16.95
C VAL A 142 5.07 -1.69 18.10
N PRO A 143 6.39 -1.59 18.28
CA PRO A 143 7.07 -2.27 19.39
C PRO A 143 6.52 -1.84 20.75
N LYS A 144 6.39 -2.80 21.67
CA LYS A 144 6.03 -2.52 23.06
C LYS A 144 7.24 -1.92 23.78
N THR A 145 7.01 -0.90 24.60
CA THR A 145 8.04 -0.21 25.39
C THR A 145 8.59 -1.20 26.41
N GLY A 146 9.79 -1.74 26.17
CA GLY A 146 10.45 -2.73 27.04
C GLY A 146 11.08 -3.91 26.30
N ASP A 147 10.67 -4.17 25.06
CA ASP A 147 11.12 -5.32 24.26
C ASP A 147 11.78 -4.88 22.95
N VAL A 148 12.63 -3.85 23.03
CA VAL A 148 13.31 -3.25 21.86
C VAL A 148 14.74 -3.78 21.81
N PRO A 149 15.07 -4.69 20.88
CA PRO A 149 16.44 -5.19 20.74
C PRO A 149 17.41 -4.04 20.42
N GLY A 150 18.66 -4.13 20.90
CA GLY A 150 19.68 -3.10 20.62
C GLY A 150 19.89 -2.83 19.12
N LYS A 151 19.73 -3.87 18.28
CA LYS A 151 19.73 -3.75 16.82
C LYS A 151 18.64 -2.79 16.32
N LEU A 152 17.43 -2.85 16.88
CA LEU A 152 16.31 -2.01 16.48
C LEU A 152 16.55 -0.53 16.85
N LEU A 153 17.23 -0.25 17.97
CA LEU A 153 17.63 1.12 18.34
C LEU A 153 18.58 1.76 17.31
N ARG A 154 19.47 0.97 16.70
CA ARG A 154 20.35 1.47 15.63
C ARG A 154 19.55 1.85 14.38
N LEU A 155 18.63 0.97 13.95
CA LEU A 155 17.77 1.22 12.78
C LEU A 155 16.85 2.42 13.02
N TYR A 156 16.33 2.55 14.24
CA TYR A 156 15.53 3.68 14.68
C TYR A 156 16.23 5.03 14.50
N ARG A 157 17.51 5.15 14.89
CA ARG A 157 18.27 6.40 14.74
C ARG A 157 18.37 6.82 13.28
N HIS A 158 18.55 5.85 12.37
CA HIS A 158 18.53 6.11 10.94
C HIS A 158 17.16 6.62 10.49
N SER A 159 16.08 5.93 10.89
CA SER A 159 14.71 6.35 10.58
C SER A 159 14.41 7.77 11.04
N VAL A 160 14.83 8.16 12.26
CA VAL A 160 14.64 9.52 12.78
C VAL A 160 15.32 10.57 11.90
N SER A 161 16.57 10.32 11.51
CA SER A 161 17.34 11.25 10.66
C SER A 161 16.63 11.53 9.33
N VAL A 162 16.11 10.49 8.68
CA VAL A 162 15.42 10.64 7.39
C VAL A 162 14.04 11.28 7.55
N LEU A 163 13.25 10.84 8.54
CA LEU A 163 11.91 11.36 8.79
C LEU A 163 11.94 12.87 9.10
N ALA A 164 12.95 13.36 9.82
CA ALA A 164 13.10 14.78 10.16
C ALA A 164 13.25 15.70 8.94
N THR A 165 13.55 15.15 7.76
CA THR A 165 13.66 15.93 6.52
C THR A 165 12.31 16.29 5.89
N PHE A 166 11.21 15.64 6.30
CA PHE A 166 9.90 15.83 5.67
C PHE A 166 8.67 15.71 6.58
N LEU A 167 8.82 15.36 7.86
CA LEU A 167 7.74 15.32 8.87
C LEU A 167 7.82 16.51 9.83
#